data_AF-A0A837I6H7-F1
#
_entry.id   AF-A0A837I6H7-F1
#
_cell.length_a   1.000
_cell.length_b   1.000
_cell.length_c   1.000
_cell.angle_alpha   90.00
_cell.angle_beta   90.00
_cell.angle_gamma   90.00
#
_symmetry.space_group_name_H-M   'P 1'
#
loop_
_entity.id
_entity.type
_entity.pdbx_description
1 polymer ?
#
loop_
_entity_poly.entity_id
_entity_poly.type
_entity_poly.pdbx_seq_one_letter_code
_entity_poly.pdbx_strand_id
1 'polypeptide(L)'
;MISLTNLKKSALNPVKGQWSHVKGSSGFTLLELLIVIAIIAILSIALVFMLNPAETLKKARDAQRISDLKSVKTALGIMLTASSTPKLDSGSAICTTNTTGGSQTAKIAYSAASPTVTVTSVAQGSDGSGNFDTAGYQVGAVSAGKVDGTGWIPVNLKALTGGTPISSFPVDPVNTVTAVATSTDLVYRYACQNLSLTSDPSYIFEIDARLESNAYTVEDSKMTKDGGDNDNLYESGNSLNLLPTAGIF
;
A
#
# COMPACT_ATOMS: atom_id res chain seq x y z
N MET A 1 99.70 -53.31 -9.23
CA MET A 1 100.19 -52.53 -8.07
C MET A 1 99.70 -51.11 -8.21
N ILE A 2 99.51 -50.44 -7.07
CA ILE A 2 99.04 -49.05 -6.85
C ILE A 2 97.53 -48.91 -6.64
N SER A 3 97.20 -48.96 -5.35
CA SER A 3 95.99 -48.45 -4.71
C SER A 3 95.89 -46.93 -4.92
N LEU A 4 94.71 -46.45 -5.33
CA LEU A 4 94.34 -45.03 -5.27
C LEU A 4 93.20 -44.86 -4.26
N THR A 5 93.61 -44.78 -3.00
CA THR A 5 92.90 -44.10 -1.93
C THR A 5 92.74 -42.61 -2.22
N ASN A 6 91.61 -42.06 -1.76
CA ASN A 6 91.33 -40.65 -1.45
C ASN A 6 90.86 -39.74 -2.59
N LEU A 7 89.53 -39.57 -2.70
CA LEU A 7 88.91 -38.25 -2.81
C LEU A 7 87.63 -38.21 -1.95
N LYS A 8 87.77 -37.65 -0.75
CA LYS A 8 86.70 -37.38 0.20
C LYS A 8 85.78 -36.31 -0.41
N LYS A 9 84.60 -36.71 -0.92
CA LYS A 9 83.58 -35.76 -1.35
C LYS A 9 83.00 -35.07 -0.10
N SER A 10 83.42 -33.83 0.12
CA SER A 10 82.84 -32.95 1.14
C SER A 10 81.36 -32.78 0.85
N ALA A 11 80.50 -33.32 1.72
CA ALA A 11 79.06 -33.13 1.62
C ALA A 11 78.74 -31.67 1.93
N LEU A 12 78.18 -30.96 0.96
CA LEU A 12 77.60 -29.63 1.16
C LEU A 12 76.40 -29.78 2.12
N ASN A 13 76.45 -29.08 3.25
CA ASN A 13 75.35 -29.02 4.18
C ASN A 13 74.20 -28.20 3.54
N PRO A 14 72.97 -28.73 3.46
CA PRO A 14 71.84 -27.91 3.03
C PRO A 14 71.51 -26.89 4.12
N VAL A 15 71.63 -25.60 3.80
CA VAL A 15 71.09 -24.53 4.64
C VAL A 15 69.57 -24.67 4.65
N LYS A 16 69.03 -25.25 5.73
CA LYS A 16 67.58 -25.28 5.95
C LYS A 16 67.13 -23.86 6.25
N GLY A 17 66.58 -23.18 5.23
CA GLY A 17 65.87 -21.91 5.40
C GLY A 17 64.69 -22.12 6.36
N GLN A 18 64.85 -21.63 7.58
CA GLN A 18 63.86 -21.71 8.63
C GLN A 18 62.87 -20.56 8.44
N TRP A 19 61.77 -20.83 7.73
CA TRP A 19 60.67 -19.88 7.60
C TRP A 19 59.92 -19.84 8.93
N SER A 20 60.13 -18.79 9.71
CA SER A 20 59.34 -18.52 10.91
C SER A 20 57.93 -18.13 10.50
N HIS A 21 56.97 -19.04 10.71
CA HIS A 21 55.55 -18.67 10.75
C HIS A 21 55.37 -17.70 11.93
N VAL A 22 55.18 -16.41 11.65
CA VAL A 22 54.73 -15.44 12.65
C VAL A 22 53.29 -15.81 12.99
N LYS A 23 53.13 -16.57 14.08
CA LYS A 23 51.83 -17.01 14.59
C LYS A 23 51.21 -15.84 15.36
N GLY A 24 50.55 -14.93 14.65
CA GLY A 24 49.69 -13.92 15.25
C GLY A 24 48.37 -14.56 15.69
N SER A 25 48.35 -15.17 16.87
CA SER A 25 47.10 -15.63 17.50
C SER A 25 46.79 -14.74 18.70
N SER A 26 46.27 -13.56 18.41
CA SER A 26 45.62 -12.70 19.40
C SER A 26 44.22 -13.26 19.64
N GLY A 27 44.02 -13.98 20.75
CA GLY A 27 42.70 -14.38 21.21
C GLY A 27 41.98 -13.18 21.85
N PHE A 28 40.66 -13.09 21.67
CA PHE A 28 39.83 -12.13 22.39
C PHE A 28 39.95 -12.36 23.90
N THR A 29 40.12 -11.29 24.67
CA THR A 29 40.08 -11.38 26.13
C THR A 29 38.64 -11.54 26.61
N LEU A 30 38.44 -12.27 27.70
CA LEU A 30 37.11 -12.41 28.33
C LEU A 30 36.54 -11.03 28.75
N LEU A 31 37.42 -10.11 29.14
CA LEU A 31 37.06 -8.76 29.52
C LEU A 31 36.52 -7.95 28.33
N GLU A 32 37.13 -8.06 27.16
CA GLU A 32 36.62 -7.41 25.95
C GLU A 32 35.22 -7.89 25.60
N LEU A 33 34.99 -9.21 25.64
CA LEU A 33 33.66 -9.77 25.35
C LEU A 33 32.63 -9.28 26.38
N LEU A 34 32.99 -9.21 27.67
CA LEU A 34 32.13 -8.72 28.74
C LEU A 34 31.74 -7.25 28.53
N ILE A 35 32.70 -6.39 28.18
CA ILE A 35 32.44 -4.96 27.94
C ILE A 35 31.54 -4.79 26.72
N VAL A 36 31.75 -5.58 25.66
CA VAL A 36 30.93 -5.51 24.44
C VAL A 36 29.46 -5.86 24.72
N ILE A 37 29.19 -6.96 25.41
CA ILE A 37 27.80 -7.33 25.73
C ILE A 37 27.14 -6.32 26.67
N ALA A 38 27.90 -5.71 27.59
CA ALA A 38 27.40 -4.66 28.47
C ALA A 38 27.01 -3.38 27.71
N ILE A 39 27.86 -2.94 26.76
CA ILE A 39 27.57 -1.79 25.91
C ILE A 39 26.36 -2.07 25.01
N ILE A 40 26.30 -3.25 24.38
CA ILE A 40 25.16 -3.63 23.53
C ILE A 40 23.87 -3.62 24.35
N ALA A 41 23.86 -4.18 25.55
CA ALA A 41 22.66 -4.20 26.40
C ALA A 41 22.12 -2.79 26.71
N ILE A 42 23.02 -1.83 27.01
CA ILE A 42 22.64 -0.44 27.29
C ILE A 42 22.11 0.25 26.02
N LEU A 43 22.81 0.10 24.90
CA LEU A 43 22.42 0.73 23.63
C LEU A 43 21.12 0.16 23.07
N SER A 44 20.88 -1.15 23.24
CA SER A 44 19.66 -1.81 22.77
C SER A 44 18.40 -1.28 23.45
N ILE A 45 18.45 -0.97 24.75
CA ILE A 45 17.30 -0.39 25.48
C ILE A 45 16.96 0.98 24.91
N ALA A 46 17.97 1.86 24.74
CA ALA A 46 17.76 3.21 24.20
C ALA A 46 17.20 3.19 22.76
N LEU A 47 17.64 2.24 21.93
CA LEU A 47 17.22 2.13 20.54
C LEU A 47 15.72 1.80 20.40
N VAL A 48 15.17 0.94 21.25
CA VAL A 48 13.74 0.56 21.21
C VAL A 48 12.82 1.72 21.58
N PHE A 49 13.24 2.57 22.53
CA PHE A 49 12.48 3.79 22.85
C PHE A 49 12.54 4.84 21.72
N MET A 50 13.65 4.87 20.97
CA MET A 50 13.85 5.83 19.89
C MET A 50 13.15 5.41 18.58
N LEU A 51 13.18 4.12 18.25
CA LEU A 51 12.52 3.55 17.08
C LEU A 51 11.20 2.94 17.52
N ASN A 52 10.12 3.71 17.62
CA ASN A 52 8.78 3.16 17.85
C ASN A 52 8.40 2.22 16.67
N PRO A 53 8.52 0.88 16.80
CA PRO A 53 8.43 -0.02 15.65
C PRO A 53 7.00 -0.15 15.13
N ALA A 54 6.01 0.06 16.01
CA ALA A 54 4.62 0.10 15.61
C ALA A 54 4.37 1.28 14.67
N GLU A 55 4.95 2.44 14.98
CA GLU A 55 4.83 3.65 14.16
C GLU A 55 5.54 3.52 12.81
N THR A 56 6.69 2.85 12.74
CA THR A 56 7.36 2.60 11.46
C THR A 56 6.56 1.67 10.54
N LEU A 57 5.91 0.64 11.10
CA LEU A 57 5.02 -0.25 10.36
C LEU A 57 3.76 0.48 9.88
N LYS A 58 3.17 1.34 10.72
CA LYS A 58 2.05 2.22 10.35
C LYS A 58 2.41 3.11 9.18
N LYS A 59 3.57 3.79 9.26
CA LYS A 59 4.07 4.66 8.19
C LYS A 59 4.31 3.90 6.88
N ALA A 60 4.84 2.66 6.96
CA ALA A 60 5.01 1.82 5.79
C ALA A 60 3.68 1.42 5.13
N ARG A 61 2.66 1.05 5.93
CA ARG A 61 1.31 0.77 5.41
C ARG A 61 0.67 2.00 4.80
N ASP A 62 0.76 3.16 5.43
CA ASP A 62 0.21 4.40 4.85
C ASP A 62 0.91 4.80 3.55
N ALA A 63 2.24 4.64 3.47
CA ALA A 63 2.96 4.87 2.23
C ALA A 63 2.47 3.93 1.11
N GLN A 64 2.14 2.67 1.45
CA GLN A 64 1.49 1.75 0.53
C GLN A 64 0.09 2.26 0.13
N ARG A 65 -0.76 2.70 1.08
CA ARG A 65 -2.10 3.25 0.79
C ARG A 65 -2.05 4.41 -0.19
N ILE A 66 -1.18 5.37 0.04
CA ILE A 66 -1.02 6.54 -0.83
C ILE A 66 -0.56 6.12 -2.24
N SER A 67 0.39 5.19 -2.33
CA SER A 67 0.88 4.65 -3.61
C SER A 67 -0.20 3.86 -4.36
N ASP A 68 -0.98 3.07 -3.64
CA ASP A 68 -2.10 2.28 -4.16
C ASP A 68 -3.17 3.20 -4.75
N LEU A 69 -3.62 4.20 -4.00
CA LEU A 69 -4.61 5.17 -4.46
C LEU A 69 -4.10 5.92 -5.70
N LYS A 70 -2.85 6.38 -5.71
CA LYS A 70 -2.25 7.03 -6.89
C LYS A 70 -2.25 6.13 -8.12
N SER A 71 -1.96 4.84 -7.94
CA SER A 71 -1.94 3.85 -9.03
C SER A 71 -3.34 3.62 -9.59
N VAL A 72 -4.35 3.48 -8.72
CA VAL A 72 -5.75 3.35 -9.12
C VAL A 72 -6.25 4.62 -9.82
N LYS A 73 -5.98 5.81 -9.28
CA LYS A 73 -6.30 7.09 -9.93
C LYS A 73 -5.74 7.17 -11.34
N THR A 74 -4.49 6.76 -11.53
CA THR A 74 -3.84 6.73 -12.85
C THR A 74 -4.53 5.72 -13.78
N ALA A 75 -4.81 4.50 -13.31
CA ALA A 75 -5.46 3.46 -14.10
C ALA A 75 -6.88 3.86 -14.56
N LEU A 76 -7.66 4.46 -13.66
CA LEU A 76 -9.00 4.96 -13.97
C LEU A 76 -8.94 6.20 -14.88
N GLY A 77 -7.95 7.09 -14.70
CA GLY A 77 -7.71 8.19 -15.64
C GLY A 77 -7.39 7.70 -17.07
N ILE A 78 -6.65 6.60 -17.21
CA ILE A 78 -6.42 5.95 -18.51
C ILE A 78 -7.73 5.37 -19.06
N MET A 79 -8.57 4.73 -18.23
CA MET A 79 -9.91 4.27 -18.66
C MET A 79 -10.73 5.40 -19.28
N LEU A 80 -10.75 6.57 -18.64
CA LEU A 80 -11.51 7.73 -19.10
C LEU A 80 -11.00 8.35 -20.40
N THR A 81 -9.71 8.20 -20.70
CA THR A 81 -9.07 8.87 -21.85
C THR A 81 -8.82 7.94 -23.03
N ALA A 82 -8.63 6.64 -22.79
CA ALA A 82 -8.33 5.64 -23.82
C ALA A 82 -9.55 4.83 -24.29
N SER A 83 -10.68 4.89 -23.58
CA SER A 83 -11.94 4.27 -24.00
C SER A 83 -12.82 5.27 -24.75
N SER A 84 -13.42 4.87 -25.87
CA SER A 84 -14.41 5.67 -26.60
C SER A 84 -15.78 5.70 -25.91
N THR A 85 -16.03 4.76 -25.00
CA THR A 85 -17.24 4.67 -24.17
C THR A 85 -16.82 4.32 -22.74
N PRO A 86 -16.18 5.26 -22.02
CA PRO A 86 -15.63 4.97 -20.71
C PRO A 86 -16.74 4.54 -19.74
N LYS A 87 -16.44 3.52 -18.94
CA LYS A 87 -17.31 3.07 -17.85
C LYS A 87 -16.52 2.99 -16.57
N LEU A 88 -17.05 3.61 -15.53
CA LEU A 88 -16.52 3.57 -14.17
C LEU A 88 -17.20 2.49 -13.31
N ASP A 89 -18.05 1.67 -13.91
CA ASP A 89 -18.63 0.47 -13.31
C ASP A 89 -18.82 -0.64 -14.35
N SER A 90 -19.38 -1.77 -13.89
CA SER A 90 -19.68 -2.94 -14.69
C SER A 90 -21.06 -2.86 -15.35
N GLY A 91 -21.68 -1.67 -15.38
CA GLY A 91 -23.09 -1.49 -15.77
C GLY A 91 -24.10 -2.01 -14.75
N SER A 92 -23.64 -2.58 -13.63
CA SER A 92 -24.42 -2.63 -12.39
C SER A 92 -24.47 -1.21 -11.84
N ALA A 93 -25.61 -0.80 -11.29
CA ALA A 93 -25.90 0.60 -10.97
C ALA A 93 -25.10 1.17 -9.77
N ILE A 94 -23.79 0.93 -9.72
CA ILE A 94 -22.83 1.33 -8.68
C ILE A 94 -22.46 2.79 -8.80
N CYS A 95 -22.28 3.30 -10.03
CA CYS A 95 -22.14 4.72 -10.26
C CYS A 95 -23.51 5.40 -10.30
N THR A 96 -23.54 6.67 -9.91
CA THR A 96 -24.69 7.54 -10.19
C THR A 96 -24.83 7.75 -11.71
N THR A 97 -26.02 7.57 -12.28
CA THR A 97 -26.30 7.76 -13.72
C THR A 97 -27.62 8.51 -13.96
N ASN A 98 -27.87 8.96 -15.20
CA ASN A 98 -29.00 9.82 -15.59
C ASN A 98 -30.35 9.09 -15.73
N THR A 99 -30.55 7.92 -15.11
CA THR A 99 -31.82 7.19 -15.21
C THR A 99 -32.90 7.93 -14.41
N THR A 100 -33.54 8.89 -15.09
CA THR A 100 -34.82 9.55 -14.78
C THR A 100 -35.49 9.10 -13.48
N GLY A 101 -35.38 9.94 -12.45
CA GLY A 101 -36.31 10.01 -11.33
C GLY A 101 -36.38 8.78 -10.41
N GLY A 102 -35.58 8.79 -9.35
CA GLY A 102 -36.08 8.31 -8.05
C GLY A 102 -35.57 6.98 -7.52
N SER A 103 -34.58 6.32 -8.11
CA SER A 103 -33.97 5.13 -7.48
C SER A 103 -32.48 5.30 -7.23
N GLN A 104 -32.13 5.29 -5.95
CA GLN A 104 -30.81 5.53 -5.37
C GLN A 104 -29.93 4.29 -5.47
N THR A 105 -29.32 4.08 -6.63
CA THR A 105 -28.56 2.85 -6.88
C THR A 105 -27.08 2.96 -6.54
N ALA A 106 -26.53 4.18 -6.49
CA ALA A 106 -25.10 4.38 -6.30
C ALA A 106 -24.64 3.73 -4.99
N LYS A 107 -23.52 3.02 -5.01
CA LYS A 107 -22.99 2.32 -3.83
C LYS A 107 -21.58 2.79 -3.55
N ILE A 108 -21.23 2.85 -2.27
CA ILE A 108 -19.83 2.90 -1.85
C ILE A 108 -19.28 1.48 -1.98
N ALA A 109 -18.23 1.32 -2.78
CA ALA A 109 -17.52 0.07 -2.93
C ALA A 109 -16.38 -0.03 -1.92
N TYR A 110 -16.19 -1.20 -1.30
CA TYR A 110 -15.17 -1.43 -0.28
C TYR A 110 -14.21 -2.53 -0.70
N SER A 111 -12.90 -2.34 -0.45
CA SER A 111 -11.89 -3.37 -0.70
C SER A 111 -11.94 -4.56 0.26
N ALA A 112 -12.78 -4.49 1.29
CA ALA A 112 -12.99 -5.55 2.26
C ALA A 112 -13.83 -6.71 1.70
N ALA A 113 -13.39 -7.94 1.97
CA ALA A 113 -14.09 -9.16 1.61
C ALA A 113 -15.11 -9.59 2.68
N SER A 114 -16.11 -8.74 2.96
CA SER A 114 -17.24 -9.07 3.85
C SER A 114 -18.49 -9.36 3.02
N PRO A 115 -19.32 -10.36 3.38
CA PRO A 115 -20.53 -10.70 2.63
C PRO A 115 -21.59 -9.59 2.65
N THR A 116 -21.52 -8.63 3.58
CA THR A 116 -22.38 -7.45 3.59
C THR A 116 -21.72 -6.35 4.43
N VAL A 117 -21.35 -5.22 3.82
CA VAL A 117 -21.11 -3.99 4.56
C VAL A 117 -22.34 -3.12 4.46
N THR A 118 -22.92 -2.84 5.62
CA THR A 118 -24.05 -1.92 5.73
C THR A 118 -23.53 -0.51 5.91
N VAL A 119 -23.98 0.36 5.02
CA VAL A 119 -23.80 1.81 5.04
C VAL A 119 -25.14 2.39 5.54
N THR A 120 -25.14 3.49 6.28
CA THR A 120 -26.40 4.23 6.43
C THR A 120 -26.69 4.94 5.10
N SER A 121 -27.94 5.16 4.71
CA SER A 121 -28.20 5.98 3.51
C SER A 121 -27.60 7.36 3.76
N VAL A 122 -26.52 7.66 3.05
CA VAL A 122 -25.73 8.88 3.23
C VAL A 122 -25.82 9.68 1.96
N ALA A 123 -26.03 10.99 2.11
CA ALA A 123 -25.91 11.92 1.01
C ALA A 123 -24.51 11.79 0.40
N GLN A 124 -24.42 11.89 -0.92
CA GLN A 124 -23.11 12.00 -1.56
C GLN A 124 -22.43 13.30 -1.12
N GLY A 125 -21.12 13.38 -1.34
CA GLY A 125 -20.36 14.61 -1.15
C GLY A 125 -20.81 15.73 -2.10
N SER A 126 -20.17 16.88 -2.01
CA SER A 126 -20.58 18.10 -2.71
C SER A 126 -20.51 18.03 -4.25
N ASP A 127 -19.70 17.14 -4.83
CA ASP A 127 -19.62 16.90 -6.27
C ASP A 127 -20.63 15.83 -6.75
N GLY A 128 -21.26 15.13 -5.79
CA GLY A 128 -22.22 14.05 -6.02
C GLY A 128 -23.67 14.52 -6.15
N SER A 129 -24.53 13.59 -6.53
CA SER A 129 -25.96 13.85 -6.64
C SER A 129 -26.80 12.68 -6.14
N GLY A 130 -27.66 12.97 -5.17
CA GLY A 130 -28.50 11.96 -4.52
C GLY A 130 -27.82 11.35 -3.29
N ASN A 131 -28.18 10.11 -2.97
CA ASN A 131 -27.64 9.38 -1.84
C ASN A 131 -27.06 8.03 -2.28
N PHE A 132 -26.14 7.51 -1.47
CA PHE A 132 -25.69 6.14 -1.58
C PHE A 132 -26.73 5.17 -1.00
N ASP A 133 -26.81 3.97 -1.57
CA ASP A 133 -27.57 2.85 -1.03
C ASP A 133 -27.03 2.46 0.36
N THR A 134 -27.92 2.05 1.25
CA THR A 134 -27.60 1.44 2.54
C THR A 134 -26.76 0.17 2.44
N ALA A 135 -26.75 -0.51 1.29
CA ALA A 135 -25.88 -1.65 1.05
C ALA A 135 -24.68 -1.22 0.20
N GLY A 136 -23.48 -1.28 0.80
CA GLY A 136 -22.23 -1.09 0.07
C GLY A 136 -22.01 -2.18 -0.98
N TYR A 137 -21.09 -1.94 -1.90
CA TYR A 137 -20.64 -2.94 -2.87
C TYR A 137 -19.37 -3.64 -2.37
N GLN A 138 -19.36 -4.97 -2.37
CA GLN A 138 -18.19 -5.79 -2.07
C GLN A 138 -18.15 -7.00 -2.99
N VAL A 139 -16.99 -7.63 -3.02
CA VAL A 139 -16.81 -8.93 -3.67
C VAL A 139 -16.07 -9.86 -2.71
N GLY A 140 -16.18 -11.17 -2.94
CA GLY A 140 -15.40 -12.14 -2.16
C GLY A 140 -13.89 -11.93 -2.32
N ALA A 141 -13.11 -12.35 -1.33
CA ALA A 141 -11.65 -12.13 -1.27
C ALA A 141 -10.91 -12.56 -2.55
N VAL A 142 -11.35 -13.65 -3.17
CA VAL A 142 -10.78 -14.18 -4.43
C VAL A 142 -10.98 -13.26 -5.63
N SER A 143 -11.96 -12.35 -5.56
CA SER A 143 -12.31 -11.43 -6.62
C SER A 143 -11.85 -10.00 -6.33
N ALA A 144 -11.53 -9.64 -5.08
CA ALA A 144 -11.22 -8.25 -4.71
C ALA A 144 -10.22 -7.59 -5.66
N GLY A 145 -9.09 -8.24 -5.92
CA GLY A 145 -8.05 -7.70 -6.80
C GLY A 145 -8.34 -7.73 -8.30
N LYS A 146 -9.46 -8.31 -8.77
CA LYS A 146 -9.70 -8.50 -10.21
C LYS A 146 -9.97 -7.18 -10.92
N VAL A 147 -9.37 -7.03 -12.10
CA VAL A 147 -9.43 -5.82 -12.95
C VAL A 147 -10.30 -6.00 -14.20
N ASP A 148 -11.16 -7.03 -14.21
CA ASP A 148 -12.03 -7.41 -15.33
C ASP A 148 -13.50 -6.98 -15.16
N GLY A 149 -13.76 -6.05 -14.23
CA GLY A 149 -15.10 -5.59 -13.87
C GLY A 149 -15.77 -6.43 -12.77
N THR A 150 -15.15 -7.53 -12.33
CA THR A 150 -15.65 -8.37 -11.22
C THR A 150 -14.91 -8.11 -9.89
N GLY A 151 -14.05 -7.09 -9.85
CA GLY A 151 -13.34 -6.65 -8.65
C GLY A 151 -14.18 -5.82 -7.70
N TRP A 152 -13.57 -5.44 -6.57
CA TRP A 152 -14.20 -4.52 -5.61
C TRP A 152 -14.36 -3.12 -6.20
N ILE A 153 -13.44 -2.68 -7.06
CA ILE A 153 -13.70 -1.61 -8.01
C ILE A 153 -14.30 -2.27 -9.27
N PRO A 154 -15.59 -2.06 -9.58
CA PRO A 154 -16.28 -2.79 -10.65
C PRO A 154 -15.93 -2.27 -12.06
N VAL A 155 -14.69 -1.86 -12.32
CA VAL A 155 -14.24 -1.35 -13.61
C VAL A 155 -13.51 -2.44 -14.41
N ASN A 156 -13.91 -2.63 -15.66
CA ASN A 156 -13.25 -3.58 -16.56
C ASN A 156 -12.06 -2.93 -17.28
N LEU A 157 -10.91 -2.84 -16.60
CA LEU A 157 -9.67 -2.34 -17.17
C LEU A 157 -9.10 -3.25 -18.27
N LYS A 158 -9.53 -4.51 -18.37
CA LYS A 158 -9.14 -5.40 -19.48
C LYS A 158 -9.80 -5.05 -20.81
N ALA A 159 -10.84 -4.21 -20.80
CA ALA A 159 -11.46 -3.70 -22.02
C ALA A 159 -10.62 -2.63 -22.73
N LEU A 160 -9.55 -2.13 -22.09
CA LEU A 160 -8.68 -1.13 -22.69
C LEU A 160 -7.86 -1.69 -23.86
N THR A 161 -7.91 -0.99 -24.98
CA THR A 161 -7.03 -1.27 -26.12
C THR A 161 -5.62 -0.78 -25.77
N GLY A 162 -4.63 -1.67 -25.74
CA GLY A 162 -3.26 -1.36 -25.31
C GLY A 162 -2.82 -2.02 -24.01
N GLY A 163 -3.71 -2.81 -23.37
CA GLY A 163 -3.39 -3.59 -22.18
C GLY A 163 -3.94 -2.98 -20.89
N THR A 164 -3.81 -3.72 -19.79
CA THR A 164 -4.38 -3.34 -18.50
C THR A 164 -3.38 -2.48 -17.71
N PRO A 165 -3.74 -1.25 -17.28
CA PRO A 165 -2.81 -0.32 -16.63
C PRO A 165 -2.25 -0.79 -15.28
N ILE A 166 -2.96 -1.68 -14.59
CA ILE A 166 -2.55 -2.31 -13.32
C ILE A 166 -2.92 -3.79 -13.37
N SER A 167 -2.12 -4.64 -12.72
CA SER A 167 -2.34 -6.10 -12.72
C SER A 167 -3.41 -6.56 -11.72
N SER A 168 -3.67 -5.75 -10.68
CA SER A 168 -4.67 -6.01 -9.65
C SER A 168 -5.13 -4.70 -9.03
N PHE A 169 -6.40 -4.60 -8.64
CA PHE A 169 -6.80 -3.58 -7.68
C PHE A 169 -6.18 -3.87 -6.31
N PRO A 170 -5.67 -2.85 -5.61
CA PRO A 170 -5.09 -3.02 -4.30
C PRO A 170 -6.18 -3.27 -3.25
N VAL A 171 -5.82 -3.93 -2.16
CA VAL A 171 -6.70 -4.24 -1.04
C VAL A 171 -5.97 -3.79 0.23
N ASP A 172 -6.67 -3.16 1.17
CA ASP A 172 -6.01 -2.59 2.35
C ASP A 172 -5.28 -3.70 3.14
N PRO A 173 -4.05 -3.48 3.61
CA PRO A 173 -3.31 -4.51 4.34
C PRO A 173 -3.97 -4.96 5.65
N VAL A 174 -4.84 -4.13 6.24
CA VAL A 174 -5.49 -4.39 7.54
C VAL A 174 -6.96 -4.77 7.37
N ASN A 175 -7.72 -4.09 6.50
CA ASN A 175 -9.15 -4.35 6.24
C ASN A 175 -9.98 -4.58 7.52
N THR A 176 -10.23 -3.53 8.29
CA THR A 176 -10.92 -3.68 9.59
C THR A 176 -12.44 -3.80 9.49
N VAL A 177 -13.03 -3.57 8.31
CA VAL A 177 -14.48 -3.61 8.12
C VAL A 177 -15.02 -5.02 8.34
N THR A 178 -16.03 -5.14 9.22
CA THR A 178 -16.67 -6.43 9.55
C THR A 178 -18.09 -6.52 9.03
N ALA A 179 -19.00 -5.63 9.45
CA ALA A 179 -20.42 -5.65 9.04
C ALA A 179 -21.02 -4.26 8.82
N VAL A 180 -20.54 -3.26 9.57
CA VAL A 180 -20.95 -1.86 9.46
C VAL A 180 -19.66 -1.07 9.36
N ALA A 181 -19.48 -0.33 8.28
CA ALA A 181 -18.25 0.43 8.09
C ALA A 181 -18.36 1.81 8.74
N THR A 182 -17.23 2.31 9.20
CA THR A 182 -17.11 3.52 10.00
C THR A 182 -15.98 4.37 9.46
N SER A 183 -15.99 5.66 9.80
CA SER A 183 -14.90 6.57 9.46
C SER A 183 -13.55 6.20 10.10
N THR A 184 -13.52 5.20 10.98
CA THR A 184 -12.30 4.75 11.63
C THR A 184 -11.66 3.52 10.99
N ASP A 185 -12.37 2.88 10.07
CA ASP A 185 -11.93 1.65 9.44
C ASP A 185 -10.74 1.87 8.49
N LEU A 186 -9.84 0.89 8.48
CA LEU A 186 -8.72 0.80 7.55
C LEU A 186 -9.17 -0.07 6.37
N VAL A 187 -9.66 0.57 5.31
CA VAL A 187 -10.18 -0.03 4.09
C VAL A 187 -10.04 0.99 2.96
N TYR A 188 -10.03 0.53 1.71
CA TYR A 188 -10.18 1.42 0.56
C TYR A 188 -11.64 1.53 0.17
N ARG A 189 -12.09 2.75 -0.12
CA ARG A 189 -13.44 2.99 -0.64
C ARG A 189 -13.38 3.56 -2.04
N TYR A 190 -14.45 3.36 -2.79
CA TYR A 190 -14.61 3.87 -4.14
C TYR A 190 -16.06 4.27 -4.41
N ALA A 191 -16.25 5.42 -5.05
CA ALA A 191 -17.50 5.83 -5.65
C ALA A 191 -17.28 6.49 -7.00
N CYS A 192 -18.34 6.53 -7.81
CA CYS A 192 -18.29 7.09 -9.15
C CYS A 192 -19.63 7.69 -9.57
N GLN A 193 -19.56 8.60 -10.54
CA GLN A 193 -20.72 9.22 -11.17
C GLN A 193 -20.44 9.37 -12.68
N ASN A 194 -21.34 8.83 -13.50
CA ASN A 194 -21.31 8.89 -14.97
C ASN A 194 -22.38 9.88 -15.45
N LEU A 195 -22.34 11.09 -14.90
CA LEU A 195 -23.37 12.09 -15.06
C LEU A 195 -22.75 13.48 -14.89
N SER A 196 -23.21 14.45 -15.67
CA SER A 196 -22.87 15.86 -15.49
C SER A 196 -24.08 16.59 -14.92
N LEU A 197 -24.02 16.96 -13.63
CA LEU A 197 -25.06 17.75 -12.94
C LEU A 197 -24.54 19.07 -12.35
N THR A 198 -23.24 19.22 -12.22
CA THR A 198 -22.55 20.40 -11.69
C THR A 198 -21.63 21.00 -12.77
N SER A 199 -20.74 21.91 -12.42
CA SER A 199 -19.64 22.36 -13.28
C SER A 199 -18.63 21.25 -13.64
N ASP A 200 -18.80 20.04 -13.12
CA ASP A 200 -17.85 18.93 -13.23
C ASP A 200 -18.09 18.03 -14.47
N PRO A 201 -17.03 17.35 -14.97
CA PRO A 201 -17.11 16.52 -16.16
C PRO A 201 -18.02 15.29 -15.98
N SER A 202 -18.53 14.72 -17.08
CA SER A 202 -19.52 13.62 -17.08
C SER A 202 -19.05 12.26 -16.54
N TYR A 203 -17.86 12.18 -15.95
CA TYR A 203 -17.27 10.96 -15.39
C TYR A 203 -16.34 11.34 -14.25
N ILE A 204 -16.86 11.36 -13.02
CA ILE A 204 -16.08 11.62 -11.82
C ILE A 204 -16.01 10.35 -10.96
N PHE A 205 -14.89 10.19 -10.29
CA PHE A 205 -14.70 9.15 -9.29
C PHE A 205 -13.81 9.64 -8.17
N GLU A 206 -14.00 9.00 -7.04
CA GLU A 206 -13.19 9.19 -5.86
C GLU A 206 -12.86 7.84 -5.24
N ILE A 207 -11.63 7.72 -4.76
CA ILE A 207 -11.11 6.65 -3.93
C ILE A 207 -10.49 7.27 -2.69
N ASP A 208 -10.75 6.69 -1.53
CA ASP A 208 -10.18 7.18 -0.29
C ASP A 208 -9.71 6.04 0.62
N ALA A 209 -8.90 6.42 1.61
CA ALA A 209 -8.41 5.51 2.64
C ALA A 209 -8.03 6.28 3.90
N ARG A 210 -8.25 5.69 5.07
CA ARG A 210 -7.74 6.25 6.32
C ARG A 210 -6.24 5.99 6.49
N LEU A 211 -5.49 7.01 6.90
CA LEU A 211 -4.10 6.88 7.30
C LEU A 211 -3.99 6.70 8.82
N GLU A 212 -2.96 5.99 9.30
CA GLU A 212 -2.86 5.56 10.70
C GLU A 212 -1.59 6.02 11.45
N SER A 213 -0.56 6.45 10.73
CA SER A 213 0.71 6.93 11.29
C SER A 213 0.60 8.38 11.74
N ASN A 214 1.19 8.71 12.88
CA ASN A 214 1.35 10.09 13.33
C ASN A 214 2.16 10.91 12.32
N ALA A 215 3.14 10.29 11.65
CA ALA A 215 3.93 10.95 10.61
C ALA A 215 3.04 11.53 9.48
N TYR A 216 2.00 10.81 9.04
CA TYR A 216 1.13 11.32 7.98
C TYR A 216 -0.15 11.98 8.48
N THR A 217 -0.68 11.59 9.64
CA THR A 217 -1.91 12.16 10.18
C THR A 217 -1.68 13.45 10.97
N VAL A 218 -0.57 13.56 11.71
CA VAL A 218 -0.29 14.71 12.58
C VAL A 218 0.78 15.60 11.97
N GLU A 219 1.97 15.06 11.67
CA GLU A 219 3.12 15.86 11.23
C GLU A 219 2.89 16.43 9.83
N ASP A 220 2.61 15.57 8.85
CA ASP A 220 2.35 16.01 7.48
C ASP A 220 0.89 16.49 7.28
N SER A 221 -0.04 15.99 8.09
CA SER A 221 -1.48 16.23 7.98
C SER A 221 -2.02 15.92 6.57
N LYS A 222 -1.67 14.76 6.01
CA LYS A 222 -1.97 14.40 4.62
C LYS A 222 -3.47 14.39 4.29
N MET A 223 -4.31 13.94 5.24
CA MET A 223 -5.77 13.84 5.06
C MET A 223 -6.49 15.20 5.11
N THR A 224 -5.87 16.24 5.68
CA THR A 224 -6.47 17.59 5.73
C THR A 224 -5.88 18.53 4.69
N LYS A 225 -4.92 18.05 3.89
CA LYS A 225 -4.15 18.83 2.91
C LYS A 225 -4.08 18.16 1.53
N ASP A 226 -4.87 17.13 1.30
CA ASP A 226 -5.02 16.47 -0.01
C ASP A 226 -5.95 17.24 -0.95
N GLY A 227 -6.78 18.13 -0.39
CA GLY A 227 -7.61 19.07 -1.13
C GLY A 227 -9.05 18.60 -1.37
N GLY A 228 -9.47 17.51 -0.73
CA GLY A 228 -10.87 17.09 -0.69
C GLY A 228 -11.63 17.64 0.51
N ASP A 229 -12.77 17.03 0.82
CA ASP A 229 -13.71 17.51 1.83
C ASP A 229 -13.78 16.66 3.11
N ASN A 230 -13.03 15.57 3.22
CA ASN A 230 -12.99 14.71 4.41
C ASN A 230 -11.64 14.67 5.13
N ASP A 231 -11.52 15.50 6.17
CA ASP A 231 -10.33 15.58 7.05
C ASP A 231 -9.91 14.26 7.73
N ASN A 232 -10.74 13.21 7.70
CA ASN A 232 -10.45 11.92 8.33
C ASN A 232 -9.93 10.85 7.35
N LEU A 233 -9.92 11.14 6.05
CA LEU A 233 -9.54 10.20 4.99
C LEU A 233 -8.59 10.88 4.02
N TYR A 234 -7.72 10.10 3.41
CA TYR A 234 -6.87 10.57 2.33
C TYR A 234 -7.57 10.33 1.01
N GLU A 235 -7.92 11.40 0.33
CA GLU A 235 -8.79 11.40 -0.84
C GLU A 235 -7.98 11.45 -2.14
N SER A 236 -8.40 10.67 -3.13
CA SER A 236 -7.79 10.67 -4.45
C SER A 236 -8.83 10.41 -5.53
N GLY A 237 -8.65 11.00 -6.68
CA GLY A 237 -9.59 10.86 -7.78
C GLY A 237 -9.42 11.95 -8.80
N ASN A 238 -10.36 12.04 -9.74
CA ASN A 238 -10.56 13.25 -10.54
C ASN A 238 -11.65 14.17 -9.95
N SER A 239 -12.33 13.72 -8.90
CA SER A 239 -13.10 14.49 -7.92
C SER A 239 -12.66 14.02 -6.53
N LEU A 240 -12.68 14.91 -5.55
CA LEU A 240 -12.30 14.64 -4.15
C LEU A 240 -13.43 14.93 -3.16
N ASN A 241 -14.65 15.18 -3.67
CA ASN A 241 -15.80 15.55 -2.86
C ASN A 241 -17.06 14.75 -3.27
N LEU A 242 -16.89 13.52 -3.72
CA LEU A 242 -17.96 12.62 -4.15
C LEU A 242 -18.38 11.66 -3.02
N LEU A 243 -17.42 11.12 -2.28
CA LEU A 243 -17.66 10.31 -1.09
C LEU A 243 -18.14 11.20 0.07
N PRO A 244 -18.85 10.62 1.04
CA PRO A 244 -19.47 11.40 2.10
C PRO A 244 -18.48 11.78 3.22
N THR A 245 -18.66 12.97 3.81
CA THR A 245 -17.77 13.57 4.82
C THR A 245 -18.10 13.23 6.28
N ALA A 246 -19.38 13.03 6.62
CA ALA A 246 -19.80 12.54 7.95
C ALA A 246 -20.83 11.38 7.91
N GLY A 247 -20.72 10.41 8.82
CA GLY A 247 -21.66 9.29 8.95
C GLY A 247 -21.03 7.95 9.33
N ILE A 248 -21.90 6.95 9.55
CA ILE A 248 -21.51 5.53 9.49
C ILE A 248 -21.49 5.19 8.00
N PHE A 249 -20.29 4.90 7.51
CA PHE A 249 -20.03 4.66 6.10
C PHE A 249 -19.68 3.22 5.86
#